data_AF-A0A8T4J668-F1
#
_entry.id   AF-A0A8T4J668-F1
#
_cell.length_a   1.000
_cell.length_b   1.000
_cell.length_c   1.000
_cell.angle_alpha   90.00
_cell.angle_beta   90.00
_cell.angle_gamma   90.00
#
_symmetry.space_group_name_H-M   'P 1'
#
loop_
_entity.id
_entity.type
_entity.pdbx_description
1 polymer ?
#
loop_
_entity_poly.entity_id
_entity_poly.type
_entity_poly.pdbx_seq_one_letter_code
_entity_poly.pdbx_strand_id
1 'polypeptide(L)' 'MDLELAADDLKTVLNRLRRAQGQIAGIIRMIEEGRDCEDVITQLAAVSRAL' A
#
# COMPACT_ATOMS: atom_id res chain seq x y z
N MET A 1 -21.52 -4.44 -9.69
CA MET A 1 -21.06 -3.05 -9.52
C MET A 1 -19.97 -2.86 -10.55
N ASP A 2 -20.34 -2.45 -11.76
CA ASP A 2 -19.38 -2.21 -12.83
C ASP A 2 -18.66 -0.89 -12.56
N LEU A 3 -17.33 -0.96 -12.49
CA LEU A 3 -16.47 0.21 -12.35
C LEU A 3 -16.35 0.87 -13.74
N GLU A 4 -17.31 1.74 -14.07
CA GLU A 4 -17.19 2.66 -15.20
C GLU A 4 -16.26 3.82 -14.82
N LEU A 5 -14.95 3.58 -14.89
CA LEU A 5 -13.92 4.62 -14.80
C LEU A 5 -13.37 4.90 -16.20
N ALA A 6 -13.12 6.18 -16.52
CA ALA A 6 -12.37 6.52 -17.72
C ALA A 6 -11.01 5.82 -17.69
N ALA A 7 -10.50 5.37 -18.84
CA ALA A 7 -9.30 4.54 -18.91
C ALA A 7 -8.08 5.17 -18.20
N ASP A 8 -7.96 6.50 -18.22
CA ASP A 8 -6.91 7.24 -17.52
C ASP A 8 -7.10 7.30 -16.00
N ASP A 9 -8.34 7.37 -15.53
CA ASP A 9 -8.67 7.31 -14.09
C ASP A 9 -8.39 5.91 -13.54
N LEU A 10 -8.75 4.87 -14.30
CA LEU A 10 -8.46 3.49 -13.95
C LEU A 10 -6.95 3.25 -13.83
N LYS A 11 -6.15 3.76 -14.78
CA LYS A 11 -4.69 3.67 -14.75
C LYS A 11 -4.10 4.36 -13.53
N THR A 12 -4.62 5.54 -13.17
CA THR A 12 -4.17 6.30 -12.00
C THR A 12 -4.47 5.55 -10.70
N VAL A 13 -5.68 5.02 -10.57
CA VAL A 13 -6.10 4.22 -9.41
C VAL A 13 -5.25 2.95 -9.30
N LEU A 14 -5.05 2.21 -10.39
CA LEU A 14 -4.19 1.02 -10.42
C LEU A 14 -2.75 1.34 -10.00
N ASN A 15 -2.21 2.48 -10.40
CA ASN A 15 -0.86 2.90 -10.00
C ASN A 15 -0.76 3.21 -8.50
N ARG A 16 -1.81 3.73 -7.87
CA ARG A 16 -1.87 3.94 -6.42
C ARG A 16 -1.94 2.60 -5.68
N LEU A 17 -2.82 1.71 -6.13
CA LEU A 17 -2.98 0.37 -5.55
C LEU A 17 -1.69 -0.45 -5.63
N ARG A 18 -0.99 -0.44 -6.78
CA ARG A 18 0.31 -1.13 -6.94
C ARG A 18 1.38 -0.59 -5.99
N ARG A 19 1.41 0.73 -5.75
CA ARG A 19 2.34 1.33 -4.78
C ARG A 19 2.03 0.87 -3.36
N ALA A 20 0.76 0.89 -2.97
CA ALA A 20 0.35 0.40 -1.66
C ALA A 20 0.66 -1.08 -1.47
N GLN A 21 0.44 -1.91 -2.50
CA GLN A 21 0.82 -3.33 -2.48
C GLN A 21 2.31 -3.52 -2.18
N GLY A 22 3.20 -2.76 -2.84
CA GLY A 22 4.64 -2.84 -2.59
C GLY A 22 5.01 -2.44 -1.17
N GLN A 23 4.35 -1.41 -0.62
CA GLN A 23 4.58 -0.99 0.75
C GLN A 23 4.09 -2.03 1.78
N ILE A 24 2.91 -2.61 1.57
CA ILE A 24 2.37 -3.68 2.43
C ILE A 24 3.28 -4.91 2.39
N ALA A 25 3.79 -5.29 1.22
CA ALA A 25 4.76 -6.37 1.09
C ALA A 25 6.05 -6.09 1.89
N GLY A 26 6.52 -4.84 1.89
CA GLY A 26 7.63 -4.40 2.74
C GLY A 26 7.33 -4.58 4.23
N ILE A 27 6.14 -4.18 4.67
CA ILE A 27 5.71 -4.33 6.07
C ILE A 27 5.61 -5.79 6.50
N ILE A 28 5.07 -6.67 5.65
CA ILE A 28 5.03 -8.11 5.91
C ILE A 28 6.45 -8.64 6.14
N ARG A 29 7.39 -8.27 5.26
CA ARG A 29 8.80 -8.65 5.41
C ARG A 29 9.42 -8.13 6.71
N MET A 30 9.08 -6.91 7.13
CA MET A 30 9.55 -6.37 8.42
C MET A 30 9.10 -7.24 9.60
N ILE A 31 7.85 -7.73 9.55
CA ILE A 31 7.30 -8.61 10.58
C ILE A 31 8.00 -9.97 10.54
N GLU A 32 8.19 -10.55 9.35
CA GLU A 32 8.89 -11.84 9.16
C GLU A 32 10.36 -11.78 9.61
N GLU A 33 11.02 -10.64 9.43
CA GLU A 33 12.39 -10.38 9.88
C GLU A 33 12.48 -10.07 11.39
N GLY A 34 11.34 -9.98 12.10
CA GLY A 34 11.29 -9.72 13.53
C GLY A 34 11.67 -8.29 13.92
N ARG A 35 11.42 -7.31 13.05
CA ARG A 35 11.64 -5.89 13.36
C ARG A 35 10.72 -5.41 14.48
N ASP A 36 11.11 -4.30 15.10
CA ASP A 36 10.37 -3.70 16.20
C ASP A 36 8.95 -3.28 15.79
N CYS A 37 8.00 -3.44 16.71
CA CYS A 37 6.59 -3.18 16.47
C CYS A 37 6.34 -1.68 16.22
N GLU A 38 7.11 -0.80 16.86
CA GLU A 38 7.04 0.64 16.64
C GLU A 38 7.40 1.03 15.19
N ASP A 39 8.45 0.42 14.64
CA ASP A 39 8.86 0.61 13.25
C ASP A 39 7.77 0.13 12.27
N VAL A 40 7.18 -1.04 12.55
CA VAL A 40 6.11 -1.63 11.74
C VAL A 40 4.88 -0.72 11.73
N ILE A 41 4.44 -0.24 12.89
CA ILE A 41 3.27 0.64 13.01
C ILE A 41 3.51 1.98 12.32
N THR A 42 4.72 2.53 12.42
CA THR A 42 5.10 3.77 11.73
C THR A 42 5.00 3.62 10.22
N GLN A 43 5.49 2.51 9.66
CA GLN A 43 5.38 2.24 8.23
C GLN A 43 3.92 2.03 7.81
N LEU A 44 3.13 1.31 8.62
CA LEU A 44 1.70 1.09 8.34
C LEU A 44 0.92 2.43 8.28
N ALA A 45 1.22 3.36 9.18
CA ALA A 45 0.63 4.69 9.22
C ALA A 45 1.04 5.57 8.02
N ALA A 46 2.24 5.37 7.47
CA ALA A 46 2.68 6.06 6.26
C ALA A 46 1.92 5.56 5.02
N VAL A 47 1.68 4.25 4.92
CA VAL A 47 0.93 3.64 3.81
C VAL A 47 -0.52 4.10 3.79
N SER A 48 -1.17 4.17 4.95
CA SER A 48 -2.57 4.60 5.04
C SER A 48 -2.79 6.06 4.63
N ARG A 49 -1.76 6.91 4.74
CA ARG A 49 -1.79 8.31 4.27
C ARG A 49 -1.48 8.47 2.77
N ALA A 50 -0.86 7.46 2.16
CA ALA A 50 -0.42 7.50 0.76
C ALA A 50 -1.49 7.01 -0.24
N LEU A 51 -2.53 6.34 0.27
CA LEU A 51 -3.71 5.87 -0.45
C LEU A 51 -4.79 6.95 -0.49
#